data_AF-A0AAU1EWG5-F1
#
_entry.id   AF-A0AAU1EWG5-F1
#
_cell.length_a   1.000
_cell.length_b   1.000
_cell.length_c   1.000
_cell.angle_alpha   90.00
_cell.angle_beta   90.00
_cell.angle_gamma   90.00
#
_symmetry.space_group_name_H-M   'P 1'
#
loop_
_entity.id
_entity.type
_entity.pdbx_description
1 polymer ?
#
loop_
_entity_poly.entity_id
_entity_poly.type
_entity_poly.pdbx_seq_one_letter_code
_entity_poly.pdbx_strand_id
1 'polypeptide(L)'
;MHKRVRMSVAAAGLVAALALTGCGSSDSDDAGKGKTSATPTEAGGGGGAASGSIDGAWSGVTDGKPIALSVSGKTAAVVADGHVCTGEVTDHGKPMLSLKCADGNTDRTMGSIESNDGTKLVVSWDAGAKDTLTKTEPGKLPKGLPTELPTGIPAP
;
A
#
# COMPACT_ATOMS: atom_id res chain seq x y z
N MET A 1 35.82 5.00 -46.03
CA MET A 1 37.13 5.29 -45.40
C MET A 1 37.33 6.80 -45.56
N HIS A 2 37.59 7.65 -44.56
CA HIS A 2 38.16 7.45 -43.22
C HIS A 2 37.42 8.23 -42.11
N LYS A 3 37.57 7.80 -40.84
CA LYS A 3 37.21 8.58 -39.63
C LYS A 3 38.18 9.75 -39.42
N ARG A 4 37.71 10.90 -38.92
CA ARG A 4 38.13 11.66 -37.68
C ARG A 4 37.01 12.68 -37.38
N VAL A 5 36.25 12.62 -36.27
CA VAL A 5 36.61 12.91 -34.86
C VAL A 5 37.19 14.32 -34.66
N ARG A 6 36.36 15.24 -34.14
CA ARG A 6 36.67 16.30 -33.15
C ARG A 6 35.47 17.24 -32.93
N MET A 7 34.83 17.14 -31.77
CA MET A 7 34.29 18.30 -31.03
C MET A 7 34.54 18.03 -29.54
N SER A 8 34.96 19.08 -28.83
CA SER A 8 35.42 19.04 -27.44
C SER A 8 34.87 20.25 -26.69
N VAL A 9 34.94 20.24 -25.35
CA VAL A 9 34.67 21.38 -24.42
C VAL A 9 33.17 21.64 -24.20
N ALA A 10 32.63 21.84 -22.97
CA ALA A 10 33.19 21.86 -21.61
C ALA A 10 32.19 21.29 -20.57
N ALA A 11 32.67 21.06 -19.35
CA ALA A 11 31.89 20.58 -18.21
C ALA A 11 31.16 21.71 -17.44
N ALA A 12 30.09 21.34 -16.74
CA ALA A 12 29.61 22.04 -15.55
C ALA A 12 29.06 20.98 -14.56
N GLY A 13 29.77 20.75 -13.46
CA GLY A 13 29.30 19.90 -12.37
C GLY A 13 28.53 20.72 -11.34
N LEU A 14 27.54 20.10 -10.69
CA LEU A 14 26.80 20.72 -9.59
C LEU A 14 26.73 19.75 -8.41
N VAL A 15 27.65 19.94 -7.46
CA VAL A 15 27.67 19.26 -6.17
C VAL A 15 26.85 20.10 -5.20
N ALA A 16 25.66 19.62 -4.83
CA ALA A 16 24.84 20.26 -3.79
C ALA A 16 25.28 19.76 -2.40
N ALA A 17 26.20 20.48 -1.77
CA ALA A 17 26.52 20.28 -0.36
C ALA A 17 25.47 20.99 0.51
N LEU A 18 24.66 20.24 1.26
CA LEU A 18 23.78 20.82 2.27
C LEU A 18 24.57 21.10 3.55
N ALA A 19 24.86 22.36 3.83
CA ALA A 19 25.42 22.81 5.10
C ALA A 19 24.29 22.95 6.15
N LEU A 20 24.46 22.32 7.32
CA LEU A 20 23.62 22.55 8.49
C LEU A 20 24.16 23.74 9.29
N THR A 21 23.45 24.87 9.36
CA THR A 21 23.65 25.91 10.40
C THR A 21 22.44 26.86 10.54
N GLY A 22 22.09 27.24 11.79
CA GLY A 22 21.14 28.32 12.13
C GLY A 22 19.66 27.94 12.05
N CYS A 23 18.84 27.90 13.10
CA CYS A 23 18.88 28.48 14.45
C CYS A 23 18.85 30.01 14.50
N GLY A 24 17.67 30.58 14.81
CA GLY A 24 17.44 31.99 15.12
C GLY A 24 16.04 32.19 15.74
N SER A 25 15.99 32.57 17.01
CA SER A 25 14.77 32.87 17.80
C SER A 25 14.15 34.24 17.40
N SER A 26 13.02 34.75 17.92
CA SER A 26 12.14 34.39 19.06
C SER A 26 10.73 35.04 18.83
N ASP A 27 9.75 35.22 19.73
CA ASP A 27 9.57 35.01 21.19
C ASP A 27 8.06 34.90 21.52
N SER A 28 7.67 34.11 22.54
CA SER A 28 6.51 34.27 23.48
C SER A 28 6.00 32.93 24.05
N ASP A 29 5.74 32.90 25.34
CA ASP A 29 5.62 31.71 26.20
C ASP A 29 4.23 31.01 26.23
N ASP A 30 4.20 29.68 26.44
CA ASP A 30 3.76 29.08 27.72
C ASP A 30 4.17 27.58 27.82
N ALA A 31 4.28 27.05 29.04
CA ALA A 31 4.95 25.77 29.32
C ALA A 31 4.02 24.56 29.48
N GLY A 32 4.21 23.51 28.68
CA GLY A 32 3.47 22.24 28.82
C GLY A 32 4.29 21.00 28.41
N LYS A 33 4.62 20.12 29.37
CA LYS A 33 5.45 18.93 29.11
C LYS A 33 4.73 17.86 28.27
N GLY A 34 5.31 17.59 27.10
CA GLY A 34 5.71 16.24 26.68
C GLY A 34 4.63 15.25 26.24
N LYS A 35 4.74 14.81 24.98
CA LYS A 35 4.48 13.45 24.45
C LYS A 35 4.70 13.53 22.93
N THR A 36 5.81 13.00 22.42
CA THR A 36 6.00 12.80 20.97
C THR A 36 5.07 11.67 20.50
N SER A 37 3.84 12.03 20.17
CA SER A 37 2.95 11.15 19.40
C SER A 37 3.46 11.11 17.97
N ALA A 38 3.96 9.95 17.53
CA ALA A 38 4.26 9.73 16.13
C ALA A 38 2.93 9.71 15.35
N THR A 39 2.57 10.83 14.74
CA THR A 39 1.53 10.87 13.71
C THR A 39 1.96 9.97 12.57
N PRO A 40 1.12 9.02 12.11
CA PRO A 40 1.36 8.36 10.85
C PRO A 40 1.49 9.42 9.76
N THR A 41 2.55 9.36 8.95
CA THR A 41 2.63 10.17 7.74
C THR A 41 1.50 9.72 6.82
N GLU A 42 0.44 10.52 6.78
CA GLU A 42 -0.65 10.35 5.82
C GLU A 42 -0.03 10.50 4.42
N ALA A 43 0.06 9.39 3.69
CA ALA A 43 0.49 9.37 2.30
C ALA A 43 -0.65 9.93 1.45
N GLY A 44 -0.85 11.25 1.53
CA GLY A 44 -1.90 11.98 0.84
C GLY A 44 -1.80 11.76 -0.67
N GLY A 45 -2.72 10.94 -1.19
CA GLY A 45 -2.80 10.56 -2.59
C GLY A 45 -4.25 10.63 -3.06
N GLY A 46 -4.78 11.85 -3.14
CA GLY A 46 -6.15 12.08 -3.61
C GLY A 46 -6.36 11.58 -5.03
N GLY A 47 -7.11 10.50 -5.19
CA GLY A 47 -7.54 9.95 -6.47
C GLY A 47 -8.99 9.51 -6.37
N GLY A 48 -9.89 10.24 -7.05
CA GLY A 48 -11.29 9.83 -7.15
C GLY A 48 -11.37 8.43 -7.76
N ALA A 49 -12.19 7.56 -7.16
CA ALA A 49 -12.32 6.18 -7.61
C ALA A 49 -12.82 6.14 -9.07
N ALA A 50 -11.91 5.90 -10.01
CA ALA A 50 -12.25 5.66 -11.40
C ALA A 50 -13.06 4.37 -11.48
N SER A 51 -14.37 4.48 -11.69
CA SER A 51 -15.27 3.35 -11.90
C SER A 51 -14.82 2.56 -13.14
N GLY A 52 -14.05 1.49 -12.91
CA GLY A 52 -13.37 0.72 -13.93
C GLY A 52 -12.04 0.11 -13.45
N SER A 53 -11.29 0.79 -12.57
CA SER A 53 -10.11 0.18 -11.94
C SER A 53 -10.48 -0.54 -10.65
N ILE A 54 -9.66 -1.52 -10.23
CA ILE A 54 -9.81 -2.21 -8.95
C ILE A 54 -9.08 -1.47 -7.80
N ASP A 55 -8.57 -0.25 -8.05
CA ASP A 55 -7.80 0.53 -7.07
C ASP A 55 -8.62 0.87 -5.82
N GLY A 56 -7.95 0.87 -4.68
CA GLY A 56 -8.50 1.23 -3.38
C GLY A 56 -8.35 0.11 -2.35
N ALA A 57 -8.87 0.37 -1.16
CA ALA A 57 -8.99 -0.61 -0.10
C ALA A 57 -10.37 -1.29 -0.16
N TRP A 58 -10.38 -2.59 0.15
CA TRP A 58 -11.51 -3.50 0.05
C TRP A 58 -11.53 -4.40 1.29
N SER A 59 -12.72 -4.76 1.76
CA SER A 59 -12.86 -5.65 2.91
C SER A 59 -14.07 -6.57 2.83
N GLY A 60 -13.99 -7.72 3.48
CA GLY A 60 -15.08 -8.68 3.53
C GLY A 60 -14.84 -9.75 4.59
N VAL A 61 -15.71 -10.76 4.57
CA VAL A 61 -15.61 -11.94 5.42
C VAL A 61 -15.84 -13.17 4.53
N THR A 62 -14.89 -14.10 4.52
CA THR A 62 -14.99 -15.40 3.84
C THR A 62 -14.81 -16.48 4.89
N ASP A 63 -15.70 -17.47 4.94
CA ASP A 63 -15.70 -18.57 5.92
C ASP A 63 -15.57 -18.11 7.39
N GLY A 64 -16.21 -16.98 7.71
CA GLY A 64 -16.18 -16.36 9.04
C GLY A 64 -14.89 -15.60 9.38
N LYS A 65 -13.89 -15.59 8.50
CA LYS A 65 -12.59 -14.92 8.70
C LYS A 65 -12.58 -13.55 8.02
N PRO A 66 -12.07 -12.48 8.67
CA PRO A 66 -11.96 -11.16 8.06
C PRO A 66 -10.90 -11.16 6.95
N ILE A 67 -11.16 -10.41 5.89
CA ILE A 67 -10.24 -10.21 4.75
C ILE A 67 -10.14 -8.72 4.45
N ALA A 68 -8.91 -8.26 4.24
CA ALA A 68 -8.61 -6.93 3.73
C ALA A 68 -7.71 -7.06 2.48
N LEU A 69 -8.05 -6.34 1.42
CA LEU A 69 -7.26 -6.22 0.20
C LEU A 69 -7.02 -4.73 -0.08
N SER A 70 -5.79 -4.34 -0.38
CA SER A 70 -5.44 -3.01 -0.84
C SER A 70 -4.80 -3.11 -2.22
N VAL A 71 -5.26 -2.28 -3.15
CA VAL A 71 -4.70 -2.17 -4.50
C VAL A 71 -4.36 -0.71 -4.79
N SER A 72 -3.18 -0.46 -5.32
CA SER A 72 -2.70 0.86 -5.73
C SER A 72 -1.91 0.76 -7.03
N GLY A 73 -2.55 1.11 -8.15
CA GLY A 73 -2.01 0.98 -9.49
C GLY A 73 -1.79 -0.49 -9.84
N LYS A 74 -0.51 -0.90 -9.88
CA LYS A 74 -0.13 -2.30 -10.12
C LYS A 74 0.22 -3.07 -8.85
N THR A 75 0.32 -2.43 -7.68
CA THR A 75 0.68 -3.12 -6.44
C THR A 75 -0.56 -3.58 -5.70
N ALA A 76 -0.54 -4.81 -5.17
CA ALA A 76 -1.61 -5.38 -4.37
C ALA A 76 -1.10 -6.07 -3.11
N ALA A 77 -1.88 -5.99 -2.03
CA ALA A 77 -1.61 -6.66 -0.77
C ALA A 77 -2.92 -7.18 -0.16
N VAL A 78 -2.95 -8.44 0.25
CA VAL A 78 -4.09 -9.08 0.93
C VAL A 78 -3.66 -9.59 2.30
N VAL A 79 -4.55 -9.43 3.29
CA VAL A 79 -4.45 -10.02 4.62
C VAL A 79 -5.70 -10.87 4.84
N ALA A 80 -5.52 -12.16 5.04
CA ALA A 80 -6.59 -13.14 5.25
C ALA A 80 -6.09 -14.28 6.15
N ASP A 81 -6.89 -14.67 7.15
CA ASP A 81 -6.58 -15.79 8.07
C ASP A 81 -5.22 -15.74 8.78
N GLY A 82 -4.68 -14.52 8.98
CA GLY A 82 -3.34 -14.30 9.55
C GLY A 82 -2.20 -14.31 8.52
N HIS A 83 -2.45 -14.74 7.29
CA HIS A 83 -1.50 -14.69 6.18
C HIS A 83 -1.46 -13.29 5.56
N VAL A 84 -0.25 -12.82 5.24
CA VAL A 84 -0.02 -11.53 4.55
C VAL A 84 0.65 -11.83 3.21
N CYS A 85 -0.02 -11.50 2.11
CA CYS A 85 0.45 -11.78 0.76
C CYS A 85 0.49 -10.51 -0.08
N THR A 86 1.64 -10.27 -0.74
CA THR A 86 1.92 -9.04 -1.49
C THR A 86 2.41 -9.37 -2.89
N GLY A 87 2.10 -8.52 -3.85
CA GLY A 87 2.55 -8.67 -5.23
C GLY A 87 1.89 -7.66 -6.15
N GLU A 88 1.49 -8.11 -7.34
CA GLU A 88 1.02 -7.23 -8.40
C GLU A 88 -0.36 -7.61 -8.95
N VAL A 89 -1.03 -6.59 -9.51
CA VAL A 89 -2.14 -6.76 -10.45
C VAL A 89 -1.56 -6.97 -11.84
N THR A 90 -1.77 -8.13 -12.42
CA THR A 90 -1.41 -8.45 -13.80
C THR A 90 -2.64 -8.42 -14.70
N ASP A 91 -2.46 -8.26 -16.01
CA ASP A 91 -3.55 -8.34 -16.99
C ASP A 91 -3.14 -9.28 -18.13
N HIS A 92 -3.94 -10.35 -18.30
CA HIS A 92 -3.82 -11.32 -19.38
C HIS A 92 -5.12 -11.42 -20.20
N GLY A 93 -5.82 -10.29 -20.37
CA GLY A 93 -7.16 -10.19 -20.96
C GLY A 93 -8.28 -10.11 -19.90
N LYS A 94 -7.90 -10.24 -18.63
CA LYS A 94 -8.65 -9.89 -17.41
C LYS A 94 -7.63 -9.52 -16.34
N PRO A 95 -7.95 -8.58 -15.42
CA PRO A 95 -7.11 -8.32 -14.26
C PRO A 95 -7.07 -9.54 -13.33
N MET A 96 -5.87 -9.85 -12.83
CA MET A 96 -5.58 -10.94 -11.91
C MET A 96 -4.63 -10.44 -10.81
N LEU A 97 -4.67 -11.07 -9.64
CA LEU A 97 -3.76 -10.83 -8.52
C LEU A 97 -2.69 -11.94 -8.51
N SER A 98 -1.42 -11.55 -8.66
CA SER A 98 -0.26 -12.43 -8.57
C SER A 98 0.55 -12.04 -7.33
N LEU A 99 0.35 -12.76 -6.23
CA LEU A 99 0.85 -12.42 -4.90
C LEU A 99 1.74 -13.53 -4.33
N LYS A 100 2.56 -13.16 -3.34
CA LYS A 100 3.37 -14.10 -2.55
C LYS A 100 3.15 -13.85 -1.07
N CYS A 101 2.79 -14.89 -0.33
CA CYS A 101 2.63 -14.83 1.12
C CYS A 101 4.00 -14.91 1.83
N ALA A 102 4.19 -14.11 2.88
CA ALA A 102 5.46 -14.00 3.61
C ALA A 102 5.87 -15.29 4.34
N ASP A 103 4.87 -16.11 4.70
CA ASP A 103 4.98 -17.42 5.36
C ASP A 103 4.99 -18.61 4.39
N GLY A 104 4.82 -18.36 3.08
CA GLY A 104 4.73 -19.40 2.06
C GLY A 104 3.34 -20.05 1.90
N ASN A 105 2.29 -19.54 2.54
CA ASN A 105 0.91 -19.91 2.23
C ASN A 105 0.59 -19.67 0.73
N THR A 106 -0.32 -20.46 0.16
CA THR A 106 -0.70 -20.42 -1.28
C THR A 106 -2.18 -20.14 -1.52
N ASP A 107 -2.99 -19.98 -0.49
CA ASP A 107 -4.44 -19.88 -0.61
C ASP A 107 -4.88 -18.59 -1.32
N ARG A 108 -4.05 -17.54 -1.20
CA ARG A 108 -4.26 -16.20 -1.76
C ARG A 108 -3.09 -15.71 -2.63
N THR A 109 -2.45 -16.61 -3.39
CA THR A 109 -1.32 -16.25 -4.27
C THR A 109 -1.68 -16.01 -5.74
N MET A 110 -2.76 -16.61 -6.24
CA MET A 110 -3.24 -16.39 -7.61
C MET A 110 -4.76 -16.22 -7.61
N GLY A 111 -5.25 -15.04 -8.01
CA GLY A 111 -6.66 -14.66 -7.91
C GLY A 111 -7.18 -13.99 -9.18
N SER A 112 -8.27 -14.51 -9.74
CA SER A 112 -8.98 -13.91 -10.86
C SER A 112 -10.04 -12.93 -10.38
N ILE A 113 -10.08 -11.71 -10.93
CA ILE A 113 -11.19 -10.78 -10.68
C ILE A 113 -12.40 -11.22 -11.53
N GLU A 114 -13.45 -11.73 -10.88
CA GLU A 114 -14.69 -12.12 -11.57
C GLU A 114 -15.57 -10.92 -11.88
N SER A 115 -15.70 -9.99 -10.93
CA SER A 115 -16.51 -8.78 -11.09
C SER A 115 -15.98 -7.64 -10.24
N ASN A 116 -16.11 -6.42 -10.78
CA ASN A 116 -15.83 -5.16 -10.10
C ASN A 116 -16.90 -4.16 -10.53
N ASP A 117 -17.75 -3.70 -9.60
CA ASP A 117 -18.73 -2.63 -9.86
C ASP A 117 -18.29 -1.27 -9.29
N GLY A 118 -17.07 -1.19 -8.75
CA GLY A 118 -16.53 -0.01 -8.08
C GLY A 118 -16.93 0.10 -6.59
N THR A 119 -17.90 -0.69 -6.13
CA THR A 119 -18.31 -0.79 -4.71
C THR A 119 -18.16 -2.21 -4.16
N LYS A 120 -18.28 -3.23 -5.01
CA LYS A 120 -18.01 -4.64 -4.74
C LYS A 120 -16.94 -5.18 -5.68
N LEU A 121 -16.13 -6.08 -5.15
CA LEU A 121 -15.09 -6.80 -5.88
C LEU A 121 -15.22 -8.30 -5.54
N VAL A 122 -15.33 -9.15 -6.55
CA VAL A 122 -15.33 -10.61 -6.37
C VAL A 122 -14.03 -11.17 -6.92
N VAL A 123 -13.31 -11.90 -6.07
CA VAL A 123 -12.03 -12.54 -6.40
C VAL A 123 -12.15 -14.04 -6.17
N SER A 124 -11.90 -14.83 -7.21
CA SER A 124 -11.82 -16.29 -7.12
C SER A 124 -10.36 -16.71 -7.22
N TRP A 125 -9.91 -17.51 -6.25
CA TRP A 125 -8.51 -17.88 -6.11
C TRP A 125 -8.28 -19.32 -6.56
N ASP A 126 -7.10 -19.59 -7.14
CA ASP A 126 -6.79 -20.90 -7.73
C ASP A 126 -6.80 -22.04 -6.70
N ALA A 127 -6.57 -21.72 -5.42
CA ALA A 127 -6.71 -22.65 -4.29
C ALA A 127 -8.18 -23.01 -3.93
N GLY A 128 -9.16 -22.42 -4.64
CA GLY A 128 -10.59 -22.73 -4.50
C GLY A 128 -11.39 -21.76 -3.62
N ALA A 129 -10.72 -20.89 -2.86
CA ALA A 129 -11.38 -19.87 -2.04
C ALA A 129 -11.97 -18.73 -2.90
N LYS A 130 -13.06 -18.12 -2.44
CA LYS A 130 -13.77 -17.05 -3.17
C LYS A 130 -14.18 -15.92 -2.24
N ASP A 131 -13.69 -14.72 -2.53
CA ASP A 131 -13.97 -13.54 -1.72
C ASP A 131 -14.98 -12.63 -2.39
N THR A 132 -15.92 -12.14 -1.60
CA THR A 132 -16.80 -11.02 -1.97
C THR A 132 -16.47 -9.85 -1.06
N LEU A 133 -15.73 -8.89 -1.59
CA LEU A 133 -15.25 -7.73 -0.85
C LEU A 133 -16.09 -6.49 -1.20
N THR A 134 -16.19 -5.57 -0.26
CA THR A 134 -16.82 -4.25 -0.41
C THR A 134 -15.77 -3.17 -0.24
N LYS A 135 -15.81 -2.13 -1.08
CA LYS A 135 -14.85 -1.02 -1.04
C LYS A 135 -14.95 -0.27 0.28
N THR A 136 -13.81 0.00 0.91
CA THR A 136 -13.73 0.77 2.15
C THR A 136 -13.36 2.21 1.84
N GLU A 137 -13.99 3.16 2.52
CA GLU A 137 -13.61 4.57 2.47
C GLU A 137 -12.22 4.78 3.13
N PRO A 138 -11.40 5.72 2.63
CA PRO A 138 -10.15 6.11 3.28
C PRO A 138 -10.37 6.47 4.75
N GLY A 139 -9.45 6.05 5.62
CA GLY A 139 -9.53 6.30 7.07
C GLY A 139 -10.53 5.44 7.85
N LYS A 140 -11.34 4.59 7.20
CA LYS A 140 -12.17 3.60 7.91
C LYS A 140 -11.45 2.26 8.03
N LEU A 141 -11.33 1.77 9.27
CA LEU A 141 -10.82 0.42 9.52
C LEU A 141 -11.75 -0.63 8.88
N PRO A 142 -11.20 -1.67 8.22
CA PRO A 142 -12.01 -2.79 7.73
C PRO A 142 -12.81 -3.44 8.86
N LYS A 143 -14.06 -3.82 8.57
CA LYS A 143 -14.90 -4.47 9.58
C LYS A 143 -14.37 -5.88 9.88
N GLY A 144 -14.25 -6.20 11.16
CA GLY A 144 -13.79 -7.52 11.62
C GLY A 144 -12.30 -7.63 11.91
N LEU A 145 -11.50 -6.56 11.81
CA LEU A 145 -10.20 -6.56 12.49
C LEU A 145 -10.40 -6.68 14.01
N PRO A 146 -9.52 -7.38 14.74
CA PRO A 146 -9.41 -7.24 16.18
C PRO A 146 -9.14 -5.77 16.52
N THR A 147 -10.05 -5.16 17.28
CA THR A 147 -9.85 -3.82 17.87
C THR A 147 -8.90 -3.86 19.06
N GLU A 148 -8.65 -5.05 19.59
CA GLU A 148 -7.67 -5.34 20.63
C GLU A 148 -6.25 -5.30 20.03
N LEU A 149 -5.47 -4.29 20.37
CA LEU A 149 -4.01 -4.31 20.15
C LEU A 149 -3.39 -5.42 21.00
N PRO A 150 -2.39 -6.19 20.49
CA PRO A 150 -1.70 -7.20 21.29
C PRO A 150 -1.06 -6.56 22.53
N THR A 151 -1.58 -6.84 23.71
CA THR A 151 -1.13 -6.29 25.00
C THR A 151 0.21 -6.86 25.49
N GLY A 152 0.90 -7.62 24.64
CA GLY A 152 2.09 -8.40 24.96
C GLY A 152 3.38 -7.92 24.29
N ILE A 153 3.47 -6.66 23.86
CA ILE A 153 4.77 -6.07 23.45
C ILE A 153 5.62 -5.93 24.73
N PRO A 154 6.73 -6.68 24.88
CA PRO A 154 7.61 -6.46 26.02
C PRO A 154 8.29 -5.10 25.84
N ALA A 155 8.20 -4.27 26.88
CA ALA A 155 8.92 -3.00 26.91
C ALA A 155 10.44 -3.26 26.89
N PRO A 156 11.24 -2.40 26.22
CA PRO A 156 12.70 -2.52 26.18
C PRO A 156 13.36 -2.23 27.54
#